data_AF-A0A402A0G5-F1
#
_entry.id   AF-A0A402A0G5-F1
#
_cell.length_a   1.000
_cell.length_b   1.000
_cell.length_c   1.000
_cell.angle_alpha   90.00
_cell.angle_beta   90.00
_cell.angle_gamma   90.00
#
_symmetry.space_group_name_H-M   'P 1'
#
loop_
_entity.id
_entity.type
_entity.pdbx_description
1 polymer ?
#
loop_
_entity_poly.entity_id
_entity_poly.type
_entity_poly.pdbx_seq_one_letter_code
_entity_poly.pdbx_strand_id
1 'polypeptide(L)'
;MSQTGQSYTFAGQLLTCPICKQSSFEQESTLLHHEEDAQTPTDTYLCTICGYMLWFSPAEVDAPGQAYLLLNRPLQCAMCAHTLFHSSEILLNTRTAIFMQFNWATHHALNYICAHCGFIKWFFTEEVARPGKTYHVAHRQLTCQSCTRIAFRERETLLSSKSPTFPEADWTDQSTKNYICTTCGSIHWFVS
;
A
#
# COMPACT_ATOMS: atom_id res chain seq x y z
N MET A 1 1.25 24.65 0.96
CA MET A 1 2.11 24.79 -0.23
C MET A 1 1.63 23.75 -1.23
N SER A 2 1.11 24.17 -2.39
CA SER A 2 0.58 23.23 -3.40
C SER A 2 1.72 22.44 -4.02
N GLN A 3 1.97 21.22 -3.54
CA GLN A 3 2.84 20.29 -4.26
C GLN A 3 2.10 19.89 -5.54
N THR A 4 2.61 20.36 -6.68
CA THR A 4 2.15 19.93 -8.01
C THR A 4 2.53 18.47 -8.19
N GLY A 5 1.58 17.56 -7.98
CA GLY A 5 1.78 16.15 -8.27
C GLY A 5 2.01 15.92 -9.76
N GLN A 6 2.74 14.85 -10.07
CA GLN A 6 3.07 14.42 -11.42
C GLN A 6 2.21 13.21 -11.82
N SER A 7 2.08 12.99 -13.13
CA SER A 7 1.46 11.78 -13.67
C SER A 7 2.53 10.74 -13.99
N TYR A 8 2.24 9.48 -13.68
CA TYR A 8 3.15 8.35 -13.93
C TYR A 8 2.47 7.31 -14.82
N THR A 9 3.25 6.49 -15.50
CA THR A 9 2.76 5.39 -16.35
C THR A 9 3.38 4.09 -15.87
N PHE A 10 2.58 3.04 -15.74
CA PHE A 10 3.03 1.70 -15.34
C PHE A 10 2.47 0.66 -16.31
N ALA A 11 3.35 -0.21 -16.85
CA ALA A 11 2.97 -1.19 -17.88
C ALA A 11 2.18 -0.57 -19.05
N GLY A 12 2.58 0.63 -19.51
CA GLY A 12 1.93 1.35 -20.61
C GLY A 12 0.59 2.02 -20.26
N GLN A 13 0.13 1.94 -19.00
CA GLN A 13 -1.12 2.54 -18.54
C GLN A 13 -0.87 3.72 -17.58
N LEU A 14 -1.64 4.81 -17.75
CA LEU A 14 -1.61 5.94 -16.83
C LEU A 14 -1.98 5.48 -15.41
N LEU A 15 -1.08 5.74 -14.46
CA LEU A 15 -1.32 5.51 -13.05
C LEU A 15 -2.52 6.35 -12.61
N THR A 16 -3.56 5.69 -12.11
CA THR A 16 -4.79 6.33 -11.66
C THR A 16 -5.07 5.89 -10.23
N CYS A 17 -5.33 6.83 -9.32
CA CYS A 17 -5.55 6.49 -7.93
C CYS A 17 -6.84 5.66 -7.81
N PRO A 18 -6.80 4.45 -7.23
CA PRO A 18 -7.98 3.61 -7.16
C PRO A 18 -9.06 4.19 -6.21
N ILE A 19 -8.68 5.10 -5.31
CA ILE A 19 -9.58 5.77 -4.37
C ILE A 19 -10.23 7.02 -4.98
N CYS A 20 -9.43 8.03 -5.35
CA CYS A 20 -9.96 9.33 -5.83
C CYS A 20 -10.04 9.46 -7.35
N LYS A 21 -9.54 8.47 -8.12
CA LYS A 21 -9.55 8.43 -9.59
C LYS A 21 -8.77 9.56 -10.27
N GLN A 22 -7.90 10.26 -9.54
CA GLN A 22 -7.00 11.28 -10.09
C GLN A 22 -5.63 10.68 -10.41
N SER A 23 -4.92 11.34 -11.33
CA SER A 23 -3.60 10.92 -11.83
C SER A 23 -2.50 11.90 -11.43
N SER A 24 -2.49 12.26 -10.14
CA SER A 24 -1.56 13.22 -9.53
C SER A 24 -0.89 12.57 -8.32
N PHE A 25 0.40 12.35 -8.42
CA PHE A 25 1.19 11.64 -7.42
C PHE A 25 2.53 12.32 -7.16
N GLU A 26 3.08 12.02 -5.99
CA GLU A 26 4.48 12.24 -5.66
C GLU A 26 5.14 10.86 -5.53
N GLN A 27 6.27 10.67 -6.20
CA GLN A 27 7.09 9.47 -6.02
C GLN A 27 8.05 9.73 -4.87
N GLU A 28 8.02 8.86 -3.87
CA GLU A 28 8.88 8.99 -2.72
C GLU A 28 10.18 8.22 -2.98
N SER A 29 11.25 8.93 -3.35
CA SER A 29 12.58 8.35 -3.61
C SER A 29 13.49 8.29 -2.36
N THR A 30 13.10 9.00 -1.30
CA THR A 30 13.92 9.22 -0.08
C THR A 30 13.60 8.28 1.09
N LEU A 31 12.57 7.44 1.01
CA LEU A 31 12.37 6.35 1.98
C LEU A 31 13.28 5.14 1.72
N LEU A 32 14.16 5.17 0.72
CA LEU A 32 14.99 4.01 0.37
C LEU A 32 16.48 4.34 0.23
N HIS A 33 16.98 5.35 0.96
CA HIS A 33 18.41 5.51 1.17
C HIS A 33 18.83 4.91 2.52
N HIS A 34 18.71 3.59 2.65
CA HIS A 34 19.60 2.82 3.54
C HIS A 34 19.95 1.46 2.90
N GLU A 35 21.20 1.42 2.44
CA GLU A 35 22.16 0.31 2.35
C GLU A 35 21.66 -1.09 1.97
N GLU A 36 22.15 -1.53 0.80
CA GLU A 36 22.74 -2.84 0.52
C GLU A 36 22.42 -3.94 1.55
N ASP A 37 21.27 -4.62 1.38
CA ASP A 37 21.06 -6.05 1.71
C ASP A 37 19.58 -6.48 1.82
N ALA A 38 18.61 -5.60 1.54
CA ALA A 38 17.20 -6.01 1.46
C ALA A 38 16.77 -6.27 0.02
N GLN A 39 16.59 -7.55 -0.33
CA GLN A 39 16.10 -7.99 -1.63
C GLN A 39 14.72 -7.36 -1.94
N THR A 40 14.64 -6.69 -3.10
CA THR A 40 13.51 -6.10 -3.84
C THR A 40 13.20 -4.59 -3.61
N PRO A 41 13.49 -3.72 -4.60
CA PRO A 41 13.12 -2.31 -4.55
C PRO A 41 11.61 -2.16 -4.72
N THR A 42 10.96 -1.51 -3.76
CA THR A 42 9.54 -1.17 -3.87
C THR A 42 9.35 0.31 -4.19
N ASP A 43 8.86 0.63 -5.39
CA ASP A 43 8.49 2.01 -5.73
C ASP A 43 7.22 2.40 -4.97
N THR A 44 7.25 3.56 -4.31
CA THR A 44 6.11 4.11 -3.55
C THR A 44 5.60 5.39 -4.20
N TYR A 45 4.30 5.44 -4.46
CA TYR A 45 3.61 6.60 -5.01
C TYR A 45 2.50 7.07 -4.09
N LEU A 46 2.53 8.35 -3.76
CA LEU A 46 1.57 9.02 -2.88
C LEU A 46 0.61 9.84 -3.71
N CYS A 47 -0.70 9.59 -3.61
CA CYS A 47 -1.68 10.40 -4.31
C CYS A 47 -1.80 11.77 -3.63
N THR A 48 -1.39 12.85 -4.30
CA THR A 48 -1.41 14.22 -3.72
C THR A 48 -2.82 14.78 -3.52
N ILE A 49 -3.85 14.08 -3.99
CA ILE A 49 -5.26 14.48 -3.84
C ILE A 49 -5.92 13.86 -2.61
N CYS A 50 -5.56 12.62 -2.26
CA CYS A 50 -6.25 11.88 -1.20
C CYS A 50 -5.34 11.16 -0.20
N GLY A 51 -4.03 11.29 -0.35
CA GLY A 51 -3.02 10.66 0.52
C GLY A 51 -2.86 9.16 0.32
N TYR A 52 -3.59 8.53 -0.61
CA TYR A 52 -3.50 7.08 -0.79
C TYR A 52 -2.11 6.64 -1.26
N MET A 53 -1.54 5.66 -0.59
CA MET A 53 -0.23 5.09 -0.89
C MET A 53 -0.36 3.89 -1.83
N LEU A 54 0.51 3.81 -2.82
CA LEU A 54 0.62 2.68 -3.74
C LEU A 54 2.05 2.17 -3.76
N TRP A 55 2.21 0.85 -3.57
CA TRP A 55 3.50 0.18 -3.66
C TRP A 55 3.55 -0.73 -4.88
N PHE A 56 4.72 -0.75 -5.49
CA PHE A 56 5.03 -1.57 -6.65
C PHE A 56 6.35 -2.31 -6.41
N SER A 57 6.43 -3.57 -6.80
CA SER A 57 7.70 -4.32 -6.91
C SER A 57 7.95 -4.62 -8.39
N PRO A 58 8.74 -3.78 -9.09
CA PRO A 58 9.05 -4.00 -10.51
C PRO A 58 9.82 -5.30 -10.75
N ALA A 59 10.56 -5.78 -9.75
CA ALA A 59 11.37 -6.99 -9.83
C ALA A 59 10.55 -8.28 -10.05
N GLU A 60 9.26 -8.25 -9.70
CA GLU A 60 8.35 -9.40 -9.80
C GLU A 60 7.47 -9.35 -11.06
N VAL A 61 7.69 -8.38 -11.95
CA VAL A 61 6.95 -8.27 -13.21
C VAL A 61 7.45 -9.32 -14.21
N ASP A 62 6.52 -9.91 -14.97
CA ASP A 62 6.74 -10.95 -15.98
C ASP A 62 7.23 -12.31 -15.44
N ALA A 63 7.38 -12.45 -14.12
CA ALA A 63 7.58 -13.74 -13.49
C ALA A 63 6.26 -14.57 -13.51
N PRO A 64 6.32 -15.92 -13.53
CA PRO A 64 5.12 -16.75 -13.52
C PRO A 64 4.32 -16.58 -12.22
N GLY A 65 3.17 -15.91 -12.30
CA GLY A 65 2.25 -15.76 -11.18
C GLY A 65 1.28 -16.94 -11.02
N GLN A 66 0.54 -16.95 -9.92
CA GLN A 66 -0.55 -17.89 -9.63
C GLN A 66 -1.87 -17.15 -9.45
N ALA A 67 -2.98 -17.81 -9.77
CA ALA A 67 -4.32 -17.29 -9.50
C ALA A 67 -4.71 -17.54 -8.04
N TYR A 68 -5.26 -16.53 -7.37
CA TYR A 68 -5.76 -16.64 -6.00
C TYR A 68 -7.24 -16.31 -5.94
N LEU A 69 -7.92 -16.88 -4.93
CA LEU A 69 -9.31 -16.55 -4.63
C LEU A 69 -9.38 -15.64 -3.41
N LEU A 70 -10.17 -14.57 -3.53
CA LEU A 70 -10.59 -13.74 -2.42
C LEU A 70 -12.11 -13.81 -2.31
N LEU A 71 -12.62 -14.32 -1.19
CA LEU A 71 -14.07 -14.52 -0.98
C LEU A 71 -14.73 -15.30 -2.13
N ASN A 72 -14.11 -16.42 -2.55
CA ASN A 72 -14.55 -17.28 -3.64
C ASN A 72 -14.64 -16.59 -5.02
N ARG A 73 -13.90 -15.51 -5.23
CA ARG A 73 -13.78 -14.82 -6.53
C ARG A 73 -12.31 -14.65 -6.90
N PRO A 74 -11.95 -14.63 -8.20
CA PRO A 74 -10.59 -14.34 -8.60
C PRO A 74 -10.10 -13.01 -8.00
N LEU A 75 -8.93 -13.04 -7.36
CA LEU A 75 -8.26 -11.82 -6.94
C LEU A 75 -7.92 -11.01 -8.19
N GLN A 76 -8.29 -9.73 -8.19
CA GLN A 76 -8.00 -8.82 -9.31
C GLN A 76 -7.13 -7.66 -8.85
N CYS A 77 -6.20 -7.26 -9.72
CA CYS A 77 -5.33 -6.12 -9.50
C CYS A 77 -6.14 -4.82 -9.62
N ALA A 78 -6.08 -3.95 -8.61
CA ALA A 78 -6.80 -2.67 -8.62
C ALA A 78 -6.26 -1.68 -9.66
N MET A 79 -5.07 -1.94 -10.21
CA MET A 79 -4.38 -1.05 -11.14
C MET A 79 -4.58 -1.46 -12.61
N CYS A 80 -4.42 -2.74 -12.93
CA CYS A 80 -4.48 -3.26 -14.31
C CYS A 80 -5.48 -4.41 -14.52
N ALA A 81 -6.29 -4.77 -13.51
CA ALA A 81 -7.26 -5.86 -13.55
C ALA A 81 -6.70 -7.29 -13.79
N HIS A 82 -5.38 -7.45 -13.89
CA HIS A 82 -4.72 -8.75 -14.00
C HIS A 82 -5.02 -9.67 -12.79
N THR A 83 -4.98 -10.98 -13.01
CA THR A 83 -5.46 -12.01 -12.05
C THR A 83 -4.37 -12.96 -11.53
N LEU A 84 -3.15 -12.86 -12.05
CA LEU A 84 -2.01 -13.65 -11.57
C LEU A 84 -1.12 -12.82 -10.64
N PHE A 85 -0.70 -13.45 -9.54
CA PHE A 85 0.07 -12.81 -8.49
C PHE A 85 1.20 -13.70 -7.98
N HIS A 86 2.20 -13.09 -7.39
CA HIS A 86 3.14 -13.72 -6.47
C HIS A 86 2.64 -13.48 -5.04
N SER A 87 2.55 -14.52 -4.22
CA SER A 87 2.26 -14.36 -2.79
C SER A 87 3.56 -14.40 -2.00
N SER A 88 3.73 -13.48 -1.07
CA SER A 88 4.78 -13.59 -0.05
C SER A 88 4.16 -13.44 1.33
N GLU A 89 4.52 -14.38 2.22
CA GLU A 89 4.39 -14.19 3.65
C GLU A 89 5.59 -13.38 4.11
N ILE A 90 5.59 -12.08 3.84
CA ILE A 90 6.60 -11.23 4.48
C ILE A 90 6.22 -11.20 5.95
N LEU A 91 7.01 -11.93 6.75
CA LEU A 91 7.13 -11.59 8.15
C LEU A 91 7.54 -10.13 8.17
N LEU A 92 6.61 -9.35 8.65
CA LEU A 92 6.72 -7.94 8.91
C LEU A 92 7.86 -7.61 9.92
N ASN A 93 8.61 -8.60 10.37
CA ASN A 93 9.67 -8.48 11.37
C ASN A 93 11.09 -8.37 10.79
N THR A 94 11.29 -8.45 9.47
CA THR A 94 12.65 -8.36 8.87
C THR A 94 12.83 -7.11 8.02
N ARG A 95 13.63 -6.17 8.56
CA ARG A 95 14.34 -4.99 7.98
C ARG A 95 13.62 -4.05 6.98
N THR A 96 12.58 -4.44 6.26
CA THR A 96 11.52 -3.52 5.81
C THR A 96 10.75 -2.92 7.01
N ALA A 97 10.94 -3.50 8.21
CA ALA A 97 10.50 -3.01 9.51
C ALA A 97 11.21 -1.72 10.00
N ILE A 98 12.21 -1.19 9.29
CA ILE A 98 12.82 0.10 9.70
C ILE A 98 11.84 1.27 9.51
N PHE A 99 10.78 1.09 8.71
CA PHE A 99 9.73 2.09 8.52
C PHE A 99 8.49 1.90 9.39
N MET A 100 8.36 0.78 10.11
CA MET A 100 7.19 0.46 10.93
C MET A 100 7.64 0.02 12.32
N GLN A 101 7.74 0.97 13.25
CA GLN A 101 7.98 0.69 14.68
C GLN A 101 6.71 0.14 15.35
N PHE A 102 6.25 -1.03 14.91
CA PHE A 102 5.10 -1.70 15.51
C PHE A 102 5.46 -3.09 16.03
N ASN A 103 4.71 -3.56 17.03
CA ASN A 103 4.75 -4.93 17.58
C ASN A 103 3.93 -5.94 16.74
N TRP A 104 3.67 -5.64 15.46
CA TRP A 104 3.07 -6.54 14.44
C TRP A 104 3.86 -7.83 14.17
N ALA A 105 5.08 -7.96 14.72
CA ALA A 105 6.08 -8.99 14.46
C ALA A 105 5.68 -10.42 14.81
N THR A 106 4.47 -10.63 15.34
CA THR A 106 3.89 -11.94 15.66
C THR A 106 2.68 -12.33 14.80
N HIS A 107 2.29 -11.50 13.82
CA HIS A 107 1.02 -11.65 13.09
C HIS A 107 1.20 -11.64 11.57
N HIS A 108 0.65 -12.65 10.89
CA HIS A 108 0.87 -12.92 9.46
C HIS A 108 0.11 -11.91 8.57
N ALA A 109 0.78 -10.86 8.09
CA ALA A 109 0.27 -10.12 6.93
C ALA A 109 0.65 -10.86 5.64
N LEU A 110 -0.32 -11.00 4.75
CA LEU A 110 -0.11 -11.58 3.43
C LEU A 110 0.02 -10.45 2.43
N ASN A 111 0.94 -10.59 1.48
CA ASN A 111 0.94 -9.72 0.31
C ASN A 111 0.77 -10.52 -0.98
N TYR A 112 0.18 -9.84 -1.96
CA TYR A 112 0.02 -10.34 -3.33
C TYR A 112 0.54 -9.29 -4.30
N ILE A 113 1.59 -9.64 -5.03
CA ILE A 113 2.28 -8.78 -5.99
C ILE A 113 1.78 -9.15 -7.38
N CYS A 114 1.21 -8.19 -8.11
CA CYS A 114 0.65 -8.41 -9.44
C CYS A 114 1.77 -8.80 -10.43
N ALA A 115 1.68 -9.98 -11.05
CA ALA A 115 2.70 -10.48 -12.00
C ALA A 115 2.81 -9.62 -13.28
N HIS A 116 1.80 -8.82 -13.58
CA HIS A 116 1.78 -7.97 -14.78
C HIS A 116 2.29 -6.54 -14.53
N CYS A 117 2.04 -5.97 -13.34
CA CYS A 117 2.34 -4.56 -13.10
C CYS A 117 3.05 -4.30 -11.77
N GLY A 118 3.43 -5.32 -11.01
CA GLY A 118 4.16 -5.20 -9.75
C GLY A 118 3.37 -4.62 -8.58
N PHE A 119 2.12 -4.19 -8.78
CA PHE A 119 1.31 -3.59 -7.71
C PHE A 119 1.11 -4.55 -6.54
N ILE A 120 1.40 -4.08 -5.32
CA ILE A 120 1.35 -4.88 -4.10
C ILE A 120 0.03 -4.67 -3.36
N LYS A 121 -0.70 -5.76 -3.12
CA LYS A 121 -1.90 -5.78 -2.28
C LYS A 121 -1.57 -6.37 -0.92
N TRP A 122 -1.82 -5.60 0.15
CA TRP A 122 -1.56 -6.01 1.52
C TRP A 122 -2.85 -6.49 2.22
N PHE A 123 -2.73 -7.55 3.01
CA PHE A 123 -3.84 -8.15 3.73
C PHE A 123 -3.46 -8.44 5.18
N PHE A 124 -4.35 -8.12 6.11
CA PHE A 124 -4.26 -8.44 7.52
C PHE A 124 -5.56 -9.13 7.96
N THR A 125 -5.53 -10.46 8.01
CA THR A 125 -6.72 -11.30 8.16
C THR A 125 -7.29 -11.31 9.57
N GLU A 126 -6.55 -10.86 10.57
CA GLU A 126 -6.99 -10.82 11.98
C GLU A 126 -8.10 -9.80 12.27
N GLU A 127 -8.31 -8.87 11.33
CA GLU A 127 -9.37 -7.88 11.39
C GLU A 127 -10.68 -8.38 10.75
N VAL A 128 -10.63 -9.52 10.07
CA VAL A 128 -11.80 -10.12 9.42
C VAL A 128 -12.83 -10.54 10.46
N ALA A 129 -14.11 -10.36 10.13
CA ALA A 129 -15.28 -10.63 10.96
C ALA A 129 -15.39 -9.79 12.24
N ARG A 130 -14.47 -8.84 12.48
CA ARG A 130 -14.60 -7.93 13.60
C ARG A 130 -15.49 -6.72 13.26
N PRO A 131 -16.05 -6.03 14.27
CA PRO A 131 -16.84 -4.82 14.02
C PRO A 131 -16.01 -3.74 13.32
N GLY A 132 -16.58 -3.16 12.26
CA GLY A 132 -15.97 -2.07 11.48
C GLY A 132 -16.88 -0.86 11.38
N LYS A 133 -16.30 0.28 10.99
CA LYS A 133 -16.99 1.54 10.73
C LYS A 133 -16.85 1.92 9.25
N THR A 134 -17.67 2.86 8.80
CA THR A 134 -17.54 3.46 7.47
C THR A 134 -16.71 4.74 7.56
N TYR A 135 -15.91 5.00 6.54
CA TYR A 135 -15.02 6.15 6.49
C TYR A 135 -15.20 6.93 5.18
N HIS A 136 -14.84 8.21 5.19
CA HIS A 136 -14.78 9.04 4.00
C HIS A 136 -13.35 9.53 3.80
N VAL A 137 -12.86 9.46 2.56
CA VAL A 137 -11.57 9.99 2.14
C VAL A 137 -11.78 10.86 0.92
N ALA A 138 -11.19 12.06 0.89
CA ALA A 138 -11.39 13.05 -0.18
C ALA A 138 -12.89 13.23 -0.53
N HIS A 139 -13.73 13.37 0.50
CA HIS A 139 -15.19 13.52 0.40
C HIS A 139 -15.94 12.34 -0.28
N ARG A 140 -15.32 11.16 -0.39
CA ARG A 140 -15.94 9.95 -0.95
C ARG A 140 -15.95 8.84 0.09
N GLN A 141 -17.02 8.05 0.11
CA GLN A 141 -17.07 6.87 0.98
C GLN A 141 -15.98 5.88 0.57
N LEU A 142 -15.13 5.50 1.53
CA LEU A 142 -14.08 4.52 1.30
C LEU A 142 -14.73 3.18 0.95
N THR A 143 -14.35 2.64 -0.21
CA THR A 143 -14.79 1.33 -0.69
C THR A 143 -13.57 0.44 -0.85
N CYS A 144 -13.64 -0.80 -0.37
CA CYS A 144 -12.51 -1.71 -0.41
C CYS A 144 -12.21 -2.08 -1.86
N GLN A 145 -10.97 -1.83 -2.30
CA GLN A 145 -10.54 -2.11 -3.67
C GLN A 145 -10.41 -3.61 -3.98
N SER A 146 -10.51 -4.46 -2.95
CA SER A 146 -10.40 -5.92 -3.09
C SER A 146 -11.74 -6.65 -3.05
N CYS A 147 -12.72 -6.17 -2.26
CA CYS A 147 -14.02 -6.85 -2.09
C CYS A 147 -15.25 -5.94 -2.13
N THR A 148 -15.07 -4.65 -2.46
CA THR A 148 -16.11 -3.62 -2.59
C THR A 148 -16.96 -3.35 -1.35
N ARG A 149 -16.58 -3.87 -0.17
CA ARG A 149 -17.23 -3.58 1.11
C ARG A 149 -16.77 -2.25 1.68
N ILE A 150 -17.58 -1.69 2.59
CA ILE A 150 -17.41 -0.34 3.14
C ILE A 150 -17.12 -0.31 4.65
N ALA A 151 -16.97 -1.48 5.28
CA ALA A 151 -16.65 -1.59 6.71
C ALA A 151 -15.15 -1.82 6.91
N PHE A 152 -14.54 -0.96 7.73
CA PHE A 152 -13.10 -0.98 8.02
C PHE A 152 -12.83 -0.80 9.50
N ARG A 153 -11.61 -1.18 9.89
CA ARG A 153 -10.97 -0.72 11.11
C ARG A 153 -9.86 0.25 10.76
N GLU A 154 -9.89 1.42 11.39
CA GLU A 154 -8.78 2.37 11.36
C GLU A 154 -7.72 1.94 12.36
N ARG A 155 -6.46 2.01 11.94
CA ARG A 155 -5.29 1.97 12.82
C ARG A 155 -4.31 3.05 12.39
N GLU A 156 -3.49 3.49 13.33
CA GLU A 156 -2.37 4.38 13.06
C GLU A 156 -1.08 3.57 13.01
N THR A 157 -0.17 3.94 12.12
CA THR A 157 1.16 3.34 12.01
C THR A 157 2.18 4.44 11.81
N LEU A 158 3.18 4.49 12.69
CA LEU A 158 4.27 5.46 12.60
C LEU A 158 5.16 5.07 11.42
N LEU A 159 5.35 6.00 10.47
CA LEU A 159 6.44 5.93 9.52
C LEU A 159 7.64 6.63 10.12
N SER A 160 8.73 5.91 10.40
CA SER A 160 10.00 6.57 10.73
C SER A 160 10.93 6.57 9.52
N SER A 161 11.20 7.75 8.97
CA SER A 161 12.34 7.97 8.08
C SER A 161 13.45 8.66 8.89
N LYS A 162 14.64 8.07 8.96
CA LYS A 162 15.85 8.80 9.35
C LYS A 162 16.64 9.05 8.06
N SER A 163 16.84 10.31 7.70
CA SER A 163 17.75 10.70 6.61
C SER A 163 18.95 11.47 7.21
N PRO A 164 20.21 11.07 6.96
CA PRO A 164 21.38 11.75 7.53
C PRO A 164 21.73 13.11 6.88
N THR A 165 20.93 13.58 5.92
CA THR A 165 21.27 14.70 5.03
C THR A 165 20.72 16.07 5.42
N PHE A 166 19.84 16.18 6.44
CA PHE A 166 19.20 17.45 6.81
C PHE A 166 19.12 17.62 8.34
N PRO A 167 20.03 18.40 8.98
CA PRO A 167 20.07 18.55 10.44
C PRO A 167 19.01 19.47 11.06
N GLU A 168 18.22 20.22 10.26
CA GLU A 168 17.37 21.32 10.76
C GLU A 168 15.93 21.34 10.20
N ALA A 169 15.41 20.22 9.68
CA ALA A 169 13.98 20.15 9.34
C ALA A 169 13.17 19.79 10.59
N ASP A 170 12.19 20.62 10.98
CA ASP A 170 11.22 20.31 12.03
C ASP A 170 10.45 19.03 11.67
N TRP A 171 10.78 17.94 12.35
CA TRP A 171 10.19 16.62 12.16
C TRP A 171 8.78 16.64 12.76
N THR A 172 7.75 16.53 11.93
CA THR A 172 6.41 16.19 12.38
C THR A 172 6.23 14.69 12.21
N ASP A 173 5.89 14.00 13.29
CA ASP A 173 5.47 12.60 13.30
C ASP A 173 4.39 12.35 12.24
N GLN A 174 4.77 11.92 11.04
CA GLN A 174 3.79 11.57 10.01
C GLN A 174 3.24 10.18 10.34
N SER A 175 2.12 10.16 11.07
CA SER A 175 1.36 8.94 11.32
C SER A 175 0.63 8.55 10.03
N THR A 176 0.88 7.37 9.48
CA THR A 176 -0.01 6.85 8.44
C THR A 176 -1.28 6.32 9.07
N LYS A 177 -2.42 6.68 8.48
CA LYS A 177 -3.68 6.03 8.78
C LYS A 177 -3.83 4.86 7.83
N ASN A 178 -4.10 3.68 8.38
CA ASN A 178 -4.51 2.55 7.57
C ASN A 178 -5.94 2.12 7.91
N TYR A 179 -6.67 1.73 6.87
CA TYR A 179 -8.03 1.22 6.98
C TYR A 179 -8.04 -0.22 6.50
N ILE A 180 -8.32 -1.14 7.42
CA ILE A 180 -8.31 -2.58 7.16
C ILE A 180 -9.74 -3.07 6.99
N CYS A 181 -10.05 -3.63 5.82
CA CYS A 181 -11.39 -4.10 5.51
C CYS A 181 -11.79 -5.27 6.42
N THR A 182 -12.87 -5.14 7.18
CA THR A 182 -13.30 -6.20 8.12
C THR A 182 -13.98 -7.40 7.43
N THR A 183 -14.17 -7.34 6.10
CA THR A 183 -14.67 -8.50 5.33
C THR A 183 -13.55 -9.33 4.72
N CYS A 184 -12.48 -8.71 4.22
CA CYS A 184 -11.46 -9.42 3.45
C CYS A 184 -10.02 -9.21 3.95
N GLY A 185 -9.80 -8.33 4.94
CA GLY A 185 -8.48 -8.03 5.48
C GLY A 185 -7.63 -7.09 4.62
N SER A 186 -8.08 -6.67 3.43
CA SER A 186 -7.32 -5.75 2.57
C SER A 186 -7.00 -4.45 3.32
N ILE A 187 -5.73 -4.07 3.32
CA ILE A 187 -5.23 -2.85 3.96
C ILE A 187 -5.21 -1.71 2.95
N HIS A 188 -5.70 -0.54 3.34
CA HIS A 188 -5.66 0.68 2.57
C HIS A 188 -4.88 1.74 3.34
N TRP A 189 -3.78 2.21 2.77
CA TRP A 189 -2.83 3.06 3.47
C TRP A 189 -2.90 4.50 2.99
N PHE A 190 -2.82 5.44 3.93
CA PHE A 190 -2.92 6.85 3.68
C PHE A 190 -1.88 7.61 4.50
N VAL A 191 -1.19 8.55 3.86
CA VAL A 191 -0.43 9.59 4.56
C VAL A 191 -1.40 10.61 5.16
N SER A 192 -1.15 11.05 6.40
CA SER A 192 -1.93 12.06 7.12
C SER A 192 -1.39 13.47 6.91
#